data_AF-A0A8S9HWB3-F1
#
_entry.id   AF-A0A8S9HWB3-F1
#
_cell.length_a   1.000
_cell.length_b   1.000
_cell.length_c   1.000
_cell.angle_alpha   90.00
_cell.angle_beta   90.00
_cell.angle_gamma   90.00
#
_symmetry.space_group_name_H-M   'P 1'
#
loop_
_entity.id
_entity.type
_entity.pdbx_description
1 polymer ?
#
loop_
_entity_poly.entity_id
_entity_poly.type
_entity_poly.pdbx_seq_one_letter_code
_entity_poly.pdbx_strand_id
1 'polypeptide(L)'
;MTKISLLLFVMALLASLHAYEAHRMVKFDKAIERDLHKAEALIEEDLKATQTSIQGLTSEMKTLSKSEEVLNQLGKDYKKDMDVAPYGKKLRTFSRAAKNVTKAPPAKNKKPASVIQTILKDFGLNGGRE
;
A
#
# COMPACT_ATOMS: atom_id res chain seq x y z
N MET A 1 -59.99 -3.81 -43.01
CA MET A 1 -59.43 -2.80 -42.09
C MET A 1 -58.79 -3.45 -40.85
N THR A 2 -59.56 -4.18 -40.03
CA THR A 2 -59.10 -4.71 -38.72
C THR A 2 -57.91 -5.68 -38.80
N LYS A 3 -57.84 -6.54 -39.82
CA LYS A 3 -56.73 -7.50 -40.00
C LYS A 3 -55.39 -6.82 -40.33
N ILE A 4 -55.43 -5.74 -41.12
CA ILE A 4 -54.23 -4.97 -41.49
C ILE A 4 -53.75 -4.15 -40.29
N SER A 5 -54.68 -3.55 -39.53
CA SER A 5 -54.36 -2.84 -38.28
C SER A 5 -53.75 -3.77 -37.22
N LEU A 6 -54.27 -4.99 -37.07
CA LEU A 6 -53.69 -5.99 -36.16
C LEU A 6 -52.27 -6.39 -36.56
N LEU A 7 -52.02 -6.59 -37.86
CA LEU A 7 -50.69 -6.92 -38.39
C LEU A 7 -49.68 -5.80 -38.10
N LEU A 8 -50.07 -4.54 -38.35
CA LEU A 8 -49.24 -3.37 -38.04
C LEU A 8 -48.97 -3.24 -36.54
N PHE A 9 -49.95 -3.54 -35.70
CA PHE A 9 -49.81 -3.54 -34.25
C PHE A 9 -48.79 -4.59 -33.77
N VAL A 10 -48.85 -5.81 -34.28
CA VAL A 10 -47.87 -6.87 -33.94
C VAL A 10 -46.45 -6.48 -34.39
N MET A 11 -46.30 -5.91 -35.59
CA MET A 11 -45.01 -5.44 -36.08
C MET A 11 -44.44 -4.30 -35.22
N ALA A 12 -45.29 -3.38 -34.75
CA ALA A 12 -44.88 -2.31 -33.85
C ALA A 12 -44.42 -2.85 -32.48
N LEU A 13 -45.08 -3.89 -31.95
CA LEU A 13 -44.66 -4.55 -30.71
C LEU A 13 -43.30 -5.26 -30.86
N LEU A 14 -43.09 -5.97 -31.96
CA LEU A 14 -41.81 -6.64 -32.24
C LEU A 14 -40.66 -5.63 -32.40
N ALA A 15 -40.90 -4.52 -33.11
CA ALA A 15 -39.91 -3.45 -33.25
C ALA A 15 -39.60 -2.77 -31.90
N SER A 16 -40.64 -2.55 -31.08
CA SER A 16 -40.48 -1.95 -29.75
C SER A 16 -39.71 -2.88 -28.79
N LEU A 17 -39.93 -4.19 -28.88
CA LEU A 17 -39.20 -5.19 -28.09
C LEU A 17 -37.71 -5.20 -28.45
N HIS A 18 -37.38 -5.23 -29.74
CA HIS A 18 -35.99 -5.15 -30.20
C HIS A 18 -35.31 -3.83 -29.79
N ALA A 19 -36.00 -2.69 -29.90
CA ALA A 19 -35.46 -1.40 -29.49
C ALA A 19 -35.20 -1.35 -27.97
N TYR A 20 -36.11 -1.92 -27.17
CA TYR A 20 -35.97 -2.03 -25.72
C TYR A 20 -34.77 -2.91 -25.34
N GLU A 21 -34.61 -4.07 -25.97
CA GLU A 21 -33.50 -4.99 -25.73
C GLU A 21 -32.16 -4.36 -26.13
N ALA A 22 -32.06 -3.75 -27.32
CA ALA A 22 -30.84 -3.06 -27.76
C ALA A 22 -30.44 -1.93 -26.81
N HIS A 23 -31.39 -1.11 -26.37
CA HIS A 23 -31.12 -0.04 -25.43
C HIS A 23 -30.74 -0.57 -24.03
N ARG A 24 -31.33 -1.69 -23.60
CA ARG A 24 -30.98 -2.35 -22.35
C ARG A 24 -29.56 -2.91 -22.41
N MET A 25 -29.16 -3.54 -23.52
CA MET A 25 -27.80 -4.05 -23.73
C MET A 25 -26.76 -2.93 -23.71
N VAL A 26 -27.02 -1.81 -24.38
CA VAL A 26 -26.12 -0.63 -24.35
C VAL A 26 -25.95 -0.06 -22.94
N LYS A 27 -27.01 -0.05 -22.13
CA LYS A 27 -26.94 0.39 -20.73
C LYS A 27 -26.12 -0.55 -19.86
N PHE A 28 -26.22 -1.86 -20.08
CA PHE A 28 -25.39 -2.85 -19.39
C PHE A 28 -23.92 -2.71 -19.78
N ASP A 29 -23.63 -2.56 -21.07
CA ASP A 29 -22.26 -2.41 -21.57
C ASP A 29 -21.56 -1.18 -20.95
N LYS A 30 -22.26 -0.03 -20.92
CA LYS A 30 -21.78 1.19 -20.25
C LYS A 30 -21.68 1.07 -18.73
N ALA A 31 -22.42 0.16 -18.10
CA ALA A 31 -22.28 -0.09 -16.67
C ALA A 31 -21.03 -0.93 -16.40
N ILE A 32 -20.81 -1.98 -17.19
CA ILE A 32 -19.62 -2.84 -17.12
C ILE A 32 -18.36 -2.02 -17.39
N GLU A 33 -18.35 -1.18 -18.43
CA GLU A 33 -17.20 -0.31 -18.76
C GLU A 33 -16.85 0.64 -17.61
N ARG A 34 -17.85 1.25 -16.96
CA ARG A 34 -17.62 2.13 -15.81
C ARG A 34 -17.12 1.37 -14.59
N ASP A 35 -17.64 0.18 -14.33
CA ASP A 35 -17.20 -0.63 -13.21
C ASP A 35 -15.79 -1.20 -13.45
N LEU A 36 -15.44 -1.51 -14.70
CA LEU A 36 -14.09 -1.91 -15.10
C LEU A 36 -13.09 -0.77 -14.88
N HIS A 37 -13.40 0.45 -15.32
CA HIS A 37 -12.53 1.61 -15.07
C HIS A 37 -12.37 1.93 -13.58
N LYS A 38 -13.43 1.78 -12.77
CA LYS A 38 -13.30 1.93 -11.31
C LYS A 38 -12.41 0.85 -10.72
N ALA A 39 -12.55 -0.39 -11.15
CA ALA A 39 -11.71 -1.49 -10.69
C ALA A 39 -10.24 -1.26 -11.08
N GLU A 40 -9.99 -0.81 -12.32
CA GLU A 40 -8.66 -0.46 -12.82
C GLU A 40 -8.03 0.67 -11.98
N ALA A 41 -8.78 1.75 -11.70
CA ALA A 41 -8.30 2.85 -10.87
C ALA A 41 -7.97 2.42 -9.42
N LEU A 42 -8.80 1.55 -8.83
CA LEU A 42 -8.55 1.00 -7.49
C LEU A 42 -7.29 0.12 -7.48
N ILE A 43 -7.11 -0.73 -8.51
CA ILE A 43 -5.92 -1.57 -8.66
C ILE A 43 -4.66 -0.70 -8.83
N GLU A 44 -4.72 0.35 -9.64
CA GLU A 44 -3.60 1.26 -9.86
C GLU A 44 -3.20 1.99 -8.56
N GLU A 45 -4.18 2.48 -7.80
CA GLU A 45 -3.95 3.09 -6.49
C GLU A 45 -3.28 2.12 -5.51
N ASP A 46 -3.80 0.90 -5.41
CA ASP A 46 -3.26 -0.15 -4.53
C ASP A 46 -1.84 -0.56 -4.94
N LEU A 47 -1.56 -0.67 -6.24
CA LEU A 47 -0.23 -0.96 -6.77
C LEU A 47 0.78 0.12 -6.39
N LYS A 48 0.40 1.40 -6.56
CA LYS A 48 1.25 2.54 -6.19
C LYS A 48 1.50 2.61 -4.68
N ALA A 49 0.47 2.36 -3.87
CA ALA A 49 0.59 2.28 -2.42
C ALA A 49 1.53 1.15 -2.01
N THR A 50 1.38 -0.03 -2.61
CA THR A 50 2.23 -1.21 -2.36
C THR A 50 3.67 -0.96 -2.75
N GLN A 51 3.92 -0.37 -3.93
CA GLN A 51 5.28 -0.01 -4.38
C GLN A 51 5.97 0.95 -3.40
N THR A 52 5.26 1.99 -2.97
CA THR A 52 5.78 2.96 -1.99
C THR A 52 6.10 2.28 -0.65
N SER A 53 5.23 1.36 -0.22
CA SER A 53 5.47 0.56 1.00
C SER A 53 6.70 -0.33 0.88
N ILE A 54 6.91 -1.01 -0.25
CA ILE A 54 8.10 -1.85 -0.50
C ILE A 54 9.37 -1.01 -0.50
N GLN A 55 9.36 0.17 -1.11
CA GLN A 55 10.51 1.08 -1.10
C GLN A 55 10.85 1.55 0.32
N GLY A 56 9.84 1.91 1.11
CA GLY A 56 9.98 2.23 2.53
C GLY A 56 10.64 1.08 3.30
N LEU A 57 10.10 -0.13 3.16
CA LEU A 57 10.62 -1.32 3.82
C LEU A 57 12.07 -1.64 3.41
N THR A 58 12.40 -1.48 2.13
CA THR A 58 13.76 -1.68 1.62
C THR A 58 14.75 -0.70 2.26
N SER A 59 14.35 0.55 2.46
CA SER A 59 15.18 1.57 3.12
C SER A 59 15.41 1.27 4.60
N GLU A 60 14.38 0.77 5.29
CA GLU A 60 14.48 0.32 6.68
C GLU A 60 15.40 -0.90 6.79
N MET A 61 15.24 -1.89 5.92
CA MET A 61 16.07 -3.10 5.90
C MET A 61 17.56 -2.76 5.68
N LYS A 62 17.87 -1.81 4.79
CA LYS A 62 19.23 -1.31 4.59
C LYS A 62 19.80 -0.67 5.86
N THR A 63 18.95 0.01 6.63
CA THR A 63 19.34 0.62 7.91
C THR A 63 19.59 -0.45 8.98
N LEU A 64 18.73 -1.47 9.07
CA LEU A 64 18.94 -2.62 9.94
C LEU A 64 20.24 -3.36 9.60
N SER A 65 20.49 -3.64 8.33
CA SER A 65 21.69 -4.37 7.89
C SER A 65 22.98 -3.64 8.28
N LYS A 66 23.03 -2.31 8.13
CA LYS A 66 24.16 -1.51 8.64
C LYS A 66 24.30 -1.60 10.16
N SER A 67 23.18 -1.62 10.88
CA SER A 67 23.20 -1.74 12.35
C SER A 67 23.73 -3.10 12.80
N GLU A 68 23.35 -4.17 12.11
CA GLU A 68 23.84 -5.53 12.34
C GLU A 68 25.35 -5.61 12.10
N GLU A 69 25.86 -5.02 11.00
CA GLU A 69 27.30 -4.97 10.73
C GLU A 69 28.07 -4.25 11.84
N VAL A 70 27.56 -3.10 12.31
CA VAL A 70 28.17 -2.36 13.43
C VAL A 70 28.12 -3.16 14.74
N LEU A 71 27.03 -3.86 15.02
CA LEU A 71 26.90 -4.72 16.20
C LEU A 71 27.83 -5.93 16.13
N ASN A 72 27.97 -6.56 14.97
CA ASN A 72 28.89 -7.66 14.75
C ASN A 72 30.35 -7.22 14.91
N GLN A 73 30.70 -6.02 14.42
CA GLN A 73 32.02 -5.45 14.63
C GLN A 73 32.27 -5.15 16.12
N LEU A 74 31.30 -4.55 16.82
CA LEU A 74 31.36 -4.33 18.26
C LEU A 74 31.55 -5.65 19.03
N GLY A 75 30.82 -6.71 18.69
CA GLY A 75 30.95 -8.02 19.34
C GLY A 75 32.32 -8.68 19.11
N LYS A 76 32.95 -8.45 17.95
CA LYS A 76 34.31 -8.92 17.65
C LYS A 76 35.37 -8.12 18.42
N ASP A 77 35.17 -6.81 18.56
CA ASP A 77 36.13 -5.91 19.22
C ASP A 77 36.05 -5.99 20.74
N TYR A 78 34.84 -6.18 21.30
CA TYR A 78 34.63 -6.44 22.73
C TYR A 78 35.34 -7.72 23.20
N LYS A 79 35.39 -8.76 22.36
CA LYS A 79 36.13 -10.01 22.65
C LYS A 79 37.65 -9.84 22.67
N LYS A 80 38.19 -8.66 22.33
CA LYS A 80 39.63 -8.37 22.21
C LYS A 80 40.13 -7.31 23.20
N ASP A 81 39.39 -7.05 24.28
CA ASP A 81 39.76 -6.09 25.35
C ASP A 81 40.10 -4.67 24.85
N MET A 82 39.31 -4.12 23.92
CA MET A 82 39.45 -2.73 23.46
C MET A 82 38.44 -1.76 24.10
N ASP A 83 38.88 -0.51 24.23
CA ASP A 83 38.11 0.63 24.76
C ASP A 83 36.75 0.81 24.04
N VAL A 84 35.67 0.79 24.83
CA VAL A 84 34.28 0.76 24.38
C VAL A 84 33.74 2.17 24.07
N ALA A 85 34.47 3.23 24.47
CA ALA A 85 34.05 4.63 24.30
C ALA A 85 33.70 5.05 22.86
N PRO A 86 34.43 4.62 21.79
CA PRO A 86 34.09 4.95 20.41
C PRO A 86 32.73 4.40 19.96
N TYR A 87 32.31 3.26 20.52
CA TYR A 87 31.06 2.59 20.15
C TYR A 87 29.85 3.24 20.79
N GLY A 88 29.99 3.77 22.02
CA GLY A 88 28.95 4.60 22.63
C GLY A 88 28.57 5.80 21.74
N LYS A 89 29.57 6.44 21.10
CA LYS A 89 29.35 7.54 20.14
C LYS A 89 28.63 7.06 18.87
N LYS A 90 29.00 5.89 18.33
CA LYS A 90 28.33 5.28 17.17
C LYS A 90 26.88 4.89 17.47
N LEU A 91 26.62 4.28 18.63
CA LEU A 91 25.28 3.87 19.07
C LEU A 91 24.37 5.09 19.28
N ARG A 92 24.89 6.16 19.89
CA ARG A 92 24.14 7.41 20.07
C ARG A 92 23.81 8.08 18.73
N THR A 93 24.69 7.96 17.74
CA THR A 93 24.46 8.44 16.37
C THR A 93 23.40 7.60 15.66
N PHE A 94 23.43 6.27 15.84
CA PHE A 94 22.39 5.37 15.32
C PHE A 94 21.02 5.65 15.93
N SER A 95 20.94 5.81 17.25
CA SER A 95 19.69 6.20 17.95
C SER A 95 19.12 7.52 17.41
N ARG A 96 19.97 8.51 17.14
CA ARG A 96 19.54 9.77 16.49
C ARG A 96 19.07 9.56 15.05
N ALA A 97 19.72 8.70 14.28
CA ALA A 97 19.30 8.38 12.92
C ALA A 97 17.96 7.63 12.89
N ALA A 98 17.76 6.67 13.80
CA ALA A 98 16.50 5.95 13.95
C ALA A 98 15.33 6.86 14.37
N LYS A 99 15.59 7.91 15.16
CA LYS A 99 14.63 8.98 15.47
C LYS A 99 14.24 9.86 14.28
N ASN A 100 15.00 9.83 13.18
CA ASN A 100 14.67 10.57 11.96
C ASN A 100 13.90 9.72 10.95
N VAL A 101 14.05 8.39 10.99
CA VAL A 101 13.22 7.43 10.23
C VAL A 101 11.75 7.50 10.68
N THR A 102 11.49 8.03 11.87
CA THR A 102 10.18 8.16 12.53
C THR A 102 9.24 9.19 11.89
N LYS A 103 9.66 9.93 10.86
CA LYS A 103 8.90 11.02 10.22
C LYS A 103 8.17 10.63 8.93
N ALA A 104 8.07 9.36 8.56
CA ALA A 104 7.18 8.96 7.47
C ALA A 104 5.71 9.11 7.97
N PRO A 105 4.90 10.01 7.38
CA PRO A 105 3.51 10.15 7.80
C PRO A 105 2.78 8.84 7.47
N PRO A 106 2.02 8.25 8.41
CA PRO A 106 1.17 7.12 8.07
C PRO A 106 0.13 7.58 7.05
N ALA A 107 0.03 6.85 5.94
CA ALA A 107 -1.11 6.97 5.04
C ALA A 107 -2.39 6.80 5.89
N LYS A 108 -3.33 7.73 5.74
CA LYS A 108 -4.60 7.71 6.44
C LYS A 108 -5.23 6.32 6.26
N ASN A 109 -5.36 5.60 7.38
CA ASN A 109 -6.16 4.39 7.61
C ASN A 109 -5.47 3.03 7.74
N LYS A 110 -4.18 2.83 7.46
CA LYS A 110 -3.43 1.68 8.00
C LYS A 110 -1.96 2.07 8.15
N LYS A 111 -1.41 2.00 9.36
CA LYS A 111 0.02 2.24 9.57
C LYS A 111 0.81 1.15 8.82
N PRO A 112 1.66 1.47 7.83
CA PRO A 112 2.83 0.63 7.63
C PRO A 112 3.63 0.76 8.92
N ALA A 113 3.50 -0.22 9.81
CA ALA A 113 4.26 -0.26 11.04
C ALA A 113 5.72 -0.39 10.64
N SER A 114 6.48 0.70 10.73
CA SER A 114 7.92 0.68 10.56
C SER A 114 8.49 -0.49 11.36
N VAL A 115 9.23 -1.37 10.70
CA VAL A 115 9.83 -2.56 11.33
C VAL A 115 10.82 -2.11 12.40
N ILE A 116 11.58 -1.05 12.12
CA ILE A 116 12.46 -0.40 13.11
C ILE A 116 11.64 0.07 14.32
N GLN A 117 10.48 0.70 14.11
CA GLN A 117 9.65 1.20 15.20
C GLN A 117 9.08 0.07 16.06
N THR A 118 8.67 -1.03 15.44
CA THR A 118 8.18 -2.23 16.13
C THR A 118 9.29 -2.82 16.99
N ILE A 119 10.47 -3.01 16.42
CA ILE A 119 11.66 -3.48 17.14
C ILE A 119 11.98 -2.55 18.31
N LEU A 120 12.08 -1.23 18.09
CA LEU A 120 12.38 -0.28 19.16
C LEU A 120 11.32 -0.30 20.27
N LYS A 121 10.05 -0.56 19.94
CA LYS A 121 8.98 -0.69 20.94
C LYS A 121 9.15 -1.97 21.77
N ASP A 122 9.41 -3.10 21.12
CA ASP A 122 9.58 -4.39 21.78
C ASP A 122 10.77 -4.38 22.75
N PHE A 123 11.81 -3.61 22.45
CA PHE A 123 12.96 -3.41 23.32
C PHE A 123 12.81 -2.25 24.34
N GLY A 124 11.67 -1.55 24.37
CA GLY A 124 11.46 -0.39 25.26
C GLY A 124 12.32 0.84 24.92
N LEU A 125 12.90 0.89 23.72
CA LEU A 125 13.85 1.92 23.27
C LEU A 125 13.19 3.05 22.47
N ASN A 126 11.87 2.99 22.27
CA ASN A 126 11.11 3.92 21.42
C ASN A 126 10.81 5.29 22.07
N GLY A 127 11.48 5.64 23.16
CA GLY A 127 11.38 6.96 23.80
C GLY A 127 10.00 7.31 24.35
N GLY A 128 9.22 6.31 24.78
CA GLY A 128 7.97 6.55 25.52
C GLY A 128 8.28 7.08 26.92
N ARG A 129 7.72 8.25 27.25
CA ARG A 129 7.42 8.60 28.64
C ARG A 129 6.50 7.52 29.19
N GLU A 130 6.99 6.80 30.18
CA GLU A 130 6.39 6.89 31.51
C GLU A 130 7.22 7.91 32.31
#